data_AF-J4H4E1-F1
#
_entry.id   AF-J4H4E1-F1
#
_cell.length_a   1.000
_cell.length_b   1.000
_cell.length_c   1.000
_cell.angle_alpha   90.00
_cell.angle_beta   90.00
_cell.angle_gamma   90.00
#
_symmetry.space_group_name_H-M   'P 1'
#
loop_
_entity.id
_entity.type
_entity.pdbx_description
1 polymer ?
#
loop_
_entity_poly.entity_id
_entity_poly.type
_entity_poly.pdbx_seq_one_letter_code
_entity_poly.pdbx_strand_id
1 'polypeptide(L)'
;MFSPMNGRMSPTSSPTRTRVAPPGFLVPPKPNGATPIARMSVRELRDQRARNARILSQSTASTSSYAQRIAAEQAAIESRLLELVEVDAIQRRLGDAQIHDADEPMSVDPPQQPEYHPIDTKRRVLAKFASHMASLHPHSTGMTLQEAVRIEQEAHAADQRRKQELEEKRRRQGYIANGEILTKEEREARMWAFMNYKPTDSDLEDDEDDEDDDDPSTWFEDDQDDGRKGQDIVEPDEEDFSNIIRIDESRIPFSIPRED
;
A
#
# COMPACT_ATOMS: atom_id res chain seq x y z
N MET A 1 -21.12 -48.46 46.23
CA MET A 1 -21.11 -47.71 44.96
C MET A 1 -19.72 -47.12 44.80
N PHE A 2 -18.95 -47.64 43.84
CA PHE A 2 -17.54 -47.28 43.64
C PHE A 2 -17.42 -46.22 42.54
N SER A 3 -16.75 -45.11 42.83
CA SER A 3 -16.41 -44.06 41.87
C SER A 3 -15.25 -44.51 40.96
N PRO A 4 -15.28 -44.28 39.64
CA PRO A 4 -14.13 -44.51 38.79
C PRO A 4 -13.18 -43.31 38.83
N MET A 5 -11.90 -43.58 39.10
CA MET A 5 -10.81 -42.61 38.92
C MET A 5 -10.42 -42.56 37.44
N ASN A 6 -10.70 -41.43 36.77
CA ASN A 6 -10.15 -41.13 35.45
C ASN A 6 -8.68 -40.68 35.60
N GLY A 7 -7.76 -41.63 35.55
CA GLY A 7 -6.33 -41.36 35.38
C GLY A 7 -6.04 -40.89 33.96
N ARG A 8 -5.78 -39.59 33.79
CA ARG A 8 -5.25 -39.02 32.54
C ARG A 8 -3.81 -39.49 32.37
N MET A 9 -3.57 -40.42 31.45
CA MET A 9 -2.23 -40.79 31.03
C MET A 9 -1.70 -39.74 30.05
N SER A 10 -0.65 -39.03 30.44
CA SER A 10 0.11 -38.16 29.54
C SER A 10 0.79 -39.01 28.46
N PRO A 11 0.80 -38.60 27.18
CA PRO A 11 1.58 -39.29 26.17
C PRO A 11 3.07 -39.06 26.45
N THR A 12 3.77 -40.13 26.79
CA THR A 12 5.22 -40.18 26.91
C THR A 12 5.83 -39.78 25.56
N SER A 13 6.60 -38.69 25.53
CA SER A 13 7.32 -38.25 24.34
C SER A 13 8.31 -39.34 23.89
N SER A 14 8.17 -39.80 22.65
CA SER A 14 9.12 -40.72 22.02
C SER A 14 10.54 -40.13 22.02
N PRO A 15 11.58 -40.87 22.43
CA PRO A 15 12.96 -40.39 22.32
C PRO A 15 13.36 -40.37 20.84
N THR A 16 13.63 -39.18 20.33
CA THR A 16 14.13 -38.95 18.97
C THR A 16 15.49 -39.64 18.82
N ARG A 17 15.49 -40.81 18.17
CA ARG A 17 16.67 -41.61 17.86
C ARG A 17 17.67 -40.74 17.08
N THR A 18 18.75 -40.30 17.73
CA THR A 18 19.92 -39.70 17.08
C THR A 18 20.48 -40.72 16.09
N ARG A 19 20.28 -40.48 14.79
CA ARG A 19 20.84 -41.29 13.71
C ARG A 19 22.36 -41.04 13.68
N VAL A 20 23.12 -41.80 14.47
CA VAL A 20 24.57 -41.92 14.30
C VAL A 20 24.76 -42.80 13.06
N ALA A 21 25.31 -42.23 11.99
CA ALA A 21 25.61 -42.99 10.79
C ALA A 21 26.73 -44.02 11.07
N PRO A 22 26.73 -45.18 10.38
CA PRO A 22 27.79 -46.16 10.51
C PRO A 22 29.16 -45.54 10.17
N PRO A 23 30.25 -45.97 10.84
CA PRO A 23 31.59 -45.49 10.54
C PRO A 23 31.93 -45.71 9.05
N GLY A 24 32.38 -44.66 8.38
CA GLY A 24 32.66 -44.63 6.94
C GLY A 24 31.58 -43.95 6.07
N PHE A 25 30.39 -43.65 6.62
CA PHE A 25 29.36 -42.88 5.93
C PHE A 25 29.34 -41.43 6.41
N LEU A 26 29.65 -40.50 5.52
CA LEU A 26 29.46 -39.08 5.77
C LEU A 26 27.95 -38.79 5.77
N VAL A 27 27.43 -38.33 6.91
CA VAL A 27 26.08 -37.77 6.96
C VAL A 27 26.11 -36.50 6.10
N PRO A 28 25.29 -36.39 5.04
CA PRO A 28 25.21 -35.15 4.28
C PRO A 28 24.83 -34.03 5.25
N PRO A 29 25.48 -32.85 5.19
CA PRO A 29 25.14 -31.75 6.07
C PRO A 29 23.64 -31.50 5.92
N LYS A 30 22.91 -31.52 7.06
CA LYS A 30 21.49 -31.20 7.05
C LYS A 30 21.33 -29.87 6.29
N PRO A 31 20.38 -29.73 5.36
CA PRO A 31 20.06 -28.42 4.83
C PRO A 31 19.73 -27.58 6.05
N ASN A 32 20.56 -26.57 6.31
CA ASN A 32 20.40 -25.71 7.48
C ASN A 32 18.95 -25.23 7.45
N GLY A 33 18.19 -25.51 8.51
CA GLY A 33 16.77 -25.15 8.61
C GLY A 33 16.52 -23.64 8.68
N ALA A 34 17.47 -22.84 8.21
CA ALA A 34 17.30 -21.43 7.95
C ALA A 34 16.38 -21.32 6.73
N THR A 35 15.17 -20.84 6.97
CA THR A 35 14.28 -20.38 5.92
C THR A 35 15.05 -19.38 5.02
N PRO A 36 14.96 -19.48 3.69
CA PRO A 36 15.60 -18.51 2.82
C PRO A 36 15.09 -17.09 3.11
N ILE A 37 15.96 -16.08 3.06
CA ILE A 37 15.63 -14.66 3.32
C ILE A 37 14.40 -14.21 2.53
N ALA A 38 14.27 -14.68 1.28
CA ALA A 38 13.14 -14.37 0.40
C ALA A 38 11.76 -14.79 0.95
N ARG A 39 11.72 -15.83 1.82
CA ARG A 39 10.47 -16.41 2.35
C ARG A 39 10.19 -16.03 3.81
N MET A 40 11.04 -15.21 4.42
CA MET A 40 10.88 -14.79 5.81
C MET A 40 9.88 -13.64 5.93
N SER A 41 9.13 -13.64 7.03
CA SER A 41 8.24 -12.53 7.40
C SER A 41 9.03 -11.29 7.84
N VAL A 42 8.42 -10.11 7.79
CA VAL A 42 9.02 -8.84 8.24
C VAL A 42 9.55 -8.94 9.68
N ARG A 43 8.81 -9.66 10.55
CA ARG A 43 9.22 -9.89 11.93
C ARG A 43 10.48 -10.74 12.01
N GLU A 44 10.51 -11.86 11.30
CA GLU A 44 11.66 -12.77 11.28
C GLU A 44 12.91 -12.08 10.70
N LEU A 45 12.75 -11.28 9.64
CA LEU A 45 13.83 -10.48 9.06
C LEU A 45 14.41 -9.48 10.06
N ARG A 46 13.56 -8.80 10.85
CA ARG A 46 14.02 -7.90 11.92
C ARG A 46 14.75 -8.64 13.04
N ASP A 47 14.25 -9.80 13.45
CA ASP A 47 14.88 -10.63 14.48
C ASP A 47 16.25 -11.17 14.02
N GLN A 48 16.38 -11.53 12.75
CA GLN A 48 17.64 -11.98 12.15
C GLN A 48 18.62 -10.82 11.98
N ARG A 49 18.14 -9.65 11.51
CA ARG A 49 18.92 -8.40 11.45
C ARG A 49 19.51 -8.04 12.82
N ALA A 50 18.72 -8.15 13.89
CA ALA A 50 19.17 -7.88 15.25
C ALA A 50 20.22 -8.90 15.73
N ARG A 51 20.07 -10.18 15.37
CA ARG A 51 21.08 -11.22 15.65
C ARG A 51 22.38 -10.96 14.90
N ASN A 52 22.31 -10.68 13.60
CA ASN A 52 23.46 -10.38 12.76
C ASN A 52 24.18 -9.13 13.26
N ALA A 53 23.45 -8.08 13.64
CA ALA A 53 24.02 -6.88 14.26
C ALA A 53 24.75 -7.18 15.57
N ARG A 54 24.20 -8.04 16.44
CA ARG A 54 24.89 -8.47 17.67
C ARG A 54 26.18 -9.23 17.34
N ILE A 55 26.14 -10.17 16.40
CA ILE A 55 27.32 -10.95 15.97
C ILE A 55 28.40 -10.03 15.41
N LEU A 56 28.03 -9.09 14.54
CA LEU A 56 28.94 -8.12 13.95
C LEU A 56 29.54 -7.17 15.01
N SER A 57 28.76 -6.79 16.04
CA SER A 57 29.25 -5.97 17.15
C SER A 57 30.18 -6.71 18.11
N GLN A 58 30.02 -8.03 18.24
CA GLN A 58 30.78 -8.88 19.18
C GLN A 58 32.05 -9.47 18.56
N SER A 59 32.16 -9.49 17.22
CA SER A 59 33.29 -10.12 16.55
C SER A 59 34.56 -9.28 16.73
N THR A 60 35.40 -9.69 17.70
CA THR A 60 36.70 -9.08 18.03
C THR A 60 37.78 -9.25 16.94
N ALA A 61 37.44 -9.87 15.80
CA ALA A 61 38.31 -9.99 14.64
C ALA A 61 37.51 -9.74 13.35
N SER A 62 37.50 -8.48 12.89
CA SER A 62 36.77 -7.97 11.72
C SER A 62 37.21 -8.55 10.35
N THR A 63 38.08 -9.56 10.31
CA THR A 63 38.65 -10.11 9.06
C THR A 63 38.24 -11.55 8.76
N SER A 64 37.38 -12.17 9.58
CA SER A 64 36.96 -13.55 9.32
C SER A 64 35.97 -13.62 8.15
N SER A 65 36.11 -14.63 7.28
CA SER A 65 35.15 -14.96 6.21
C SER A 65 33.71 -15.09 6.73
N TYR A 66 33.55 -15.48 7.99
CA TYR A 66 32.26 -15.53 8.66
C TYR A 66 31.64 -14.14 8.83
N ALA A 67 32.40 -13.15 9.29
CA ALA A 67 31.91 -11.76 9.43
C ALA A 67 31.49 -11.17 8.07
N GLN A 68 32.25 -11.45 7.01
CA GLN A 68 31.88 -11.05 5.64
C GLN A 68 30.56 -11.68 5.19
N ARG A 69 30.35 -12.97 5.49
CA ARG A 69 29.09 -13.65 5.17
C ARG A 69 27.90 -13.04 5.90
N ILE A 70 28.04 -12.76 7.20
CA ILE A 70 26.98 -12.12 8.00
C ILE A 70 26.71 -10.70 7.52
N ALA A 71 27.74 -9.95 7.08
CA ALA A 71 27.56 -8.61 6.50
C ALA A 71 26.80 -8.66 5.16
N ALA A 72 27.13 -9.63 4.29
CA ALA A 72 26.38 -9.84 3.04
C ALA A 72 24.92 -10.26 3.32
N GLU A 73 24.71 -11.12 4.32
CA GLU A 73 23.38 -11.52 4.77
C GLU A 73 22.58 -10.33 5.32
N GLN A 74 23.23 -9.46 6.11
CA GLN A 74 22.64 -8.23 6.62
C GLN A 74 22.18 -7.31 5.49
N ALA A 75 23.01 -7.12 4.46
CA ALA A 75 22.65 -6.30 3.30
C ALA A 75 21.44 -6.87 2.54
N ALA A 76 21.38 -8.19 2.37
CA ALA A 76 20.23 -8.86 1.74
C ALA A 76 18.94 -8.78 2.57
N ILE A 77 19.05 -8.80 3.90
CA ILE A 77 17.89 -8.60 4.80
C ILE A 77 17.40 -7.15 4.70
N GLU A 78 18.30 -6.18 4.63
CA GLU A 78 17.94 -4.76 4.53
C GLU A 78 17.26 -4.44 3.21
N SER A 79 17.76 -4.98 2.08
CA SER A 79 17.08 -4.82 0.79
C SER A 79 15.68 -5.43 0.80
N ARG A 80 15.51 -6.62 1.39
CA ARG A 80 14.21 -7.29 1.47
C ARG A 80 13.22 -6.55 2.38
N LEU A 81 13.70 -5.97 3.48
CA LEU A 81 12.86 -5.16 4.37
C LEU A 81 12.38 -3.89 3.69
N LEU A 82 13.23 -3.23 2.88
CA LEU A 82 12.82 -2.07 2.09
C LEU A 82 11.74 -2.45 1.08
N GLU A 83 11.95 -3.52 0.31
CA GLU A 83 10.98 -4.02 -0.67
C GLU A 83 9.61 -4.31 -0.04
N LEU A 84 9.58 -5.02 1.10
CA LEU A 84 8.30 -5.35 1.77
C LEU A 84 7.59 -4.10 2.32
N VAL A 85 8.33 -3.12 2.84
CA VAL A 85 7.74 -1.86 3.35
C VAL A 85 7.23 -0.98 2.21
N GLU A 86 7.92 -0.96 1.07
CA GLU A 86 7.49 -0.24 -0.14
C GLU A 86 6.22 -0.87 -0.73
N VAL A 87 6.16 -2.20 -0.79
CA VAL A 87 4.96 -2.92 -1.25
C VAL A 87 3.76 -2.63 -0.34
N ASP A 88 3.95 -2.64 0.99
CA ASP A 88 2.88 -2.25 1.93
C ASP A 88 2.43 -0.80 1.72
N ALA A 89 3.34 0.12 1.39
CA ALA A 89 3.02 1.52 1.12
C ALA A 89 2.22 1.68 -0.19
N ILE A 90 2.58 0.93 -1.23
CA ILE A 90 1.85 0.90 -2.50
C ILE A 90 0.45 0.31 -2.28
N GLN A 91 0.34 -0.81 -1.55
CA GLN A 91 -0.94 -1.43 -1.27
C GLN A 91 -1.88 -0.51 -0.51
N ARG A 92 -1.36 0.26 0.47
CA ARG A 92 -2.15 1.29 1.16
C ARG A 92 -2.61 2.39 0.20
N ARG A 93 -1.69 2.92 -0.62
CA ARG A 93 -2.02 3.97 -1.59
C ARG A 93 -3.04 3.51 -2.63
N LEU A 94 -2.99 2.25 -3.07
CA LEU A 94 -3.99 1.68 -3.96
C LEU A 94 -5.33 1.46 -3.24
N GLY A 95 -5.31 1.06 -1.97
CA GLY A 95 -6.54 0.96 -1.16
C GLY A 95 -7.20 2.32 -0.90
N ASP A 96 -6.42 3.38 -0.81
CA ASP A 96 -6.90 4.76 -0.64
C ASP A 96 -7.20 5.47 -1.97
N ALA A 97 -6.77 4.89 -3.11
CA ALA A 97 -7.03 5.44 -4.43
C ALA A 97 -8.50 5.18 -4.81
N GLN A 98 -9.33 6.21 -4.70
CA GLN A 98 -10.70 6.17 -5.18
C GLN A 98 -10.74 6.69 -6.63
N ILE A 99 -11.11 5.82 -7.56
CA ILE A 99 -11.38 6.20 -8.96
C ILE A 99 -12.77 6.83 -8.97
N HIS A 100 -12.86 8.11 -9.35
CA HIS A 100 -14.13 8.79 -9.61
C HIS A 100 -14.35 8.86 -11.13
N ASP A 101 -15.60 8.80 -11.56
CA ASP A 101 -15.97 8.80 -12.98
C ASP A 101 -15.55 10.09 -13.72
N ALA A 102 -15.45 9.95 -15.05
CA ALA A 102 -14.65 10.69 -16.04
C ALA A 102 -14.63 12.24 -16.04
N ASP A 103 -15.40 12.93 -15.19
CA ASP A 103 -15.52 14.38 -15.18
C ASP A 103 -14.84 15.08 -13.99
N GLU A 104 -14.34 14.33 -13.00
CA GLU A 104 -13.55 14.89 -11.88
C GLU A 104 -12.05 14.54 -11.99
N PRO A 105 -11.13 15.52 -11.81
CA PRO A 105 -9.70 15.25 -11.88
C PRO A 105 -9.31 14.28 -10.76
N MET A 106 -8.68 13.15 -11.13
CA MET A 106 -8.23 12.12 -10.18
C MET A 106 -7.48 12.74 -9.01
N SER A 107 -8.01 12.58 -7.80
CA SER A 107 -7.39 13.06 -6.56
C SER A 107 -6.25 12.12 -6.15
N VAL A 108 -5.12 12.22 -6.86
CA VAL A 108 -3.88 11.58 -6.43
C VAL A 108 -3.22 12.47 -5.38
N ASP A 109 -3.20 12.01 -4.13
CA ASP A 109 -2.49 12.72 -3.07
C ASP A 109 -1.01 12.92 -3.45
N PRO A 110 -0.49 14.16 -3.46
CA PRO A 110 0.90 14.41 -3.83
C PRO A 110 1.86 13.75 -2.83
N PRO A 111 3.06 13.32 -3.27
CA PRO A 111 4.03 12.66 -2.39
C PRO A 111 4.33 13.56 -1.19
N GLN A 112 4.20 13.00 0.02
CA GLN A 112 4.48 13.67 1.29
C GLN A 112 5.90 14.25 1.29
N GLN A 113 6.00 15.56 1.01
CA GLN A 113 7.12 16.39 1.41
C GLN A 113 7.08 16.58 2.94
N PRO A 114 8.24 16.80 3.59
CA PRO A 114 8.38 16.77 5.05
C PRO A 114 7.36 17.65 5.76
N GLU A 115 6.81 17.11 6.85
CA GLU A 115 5.71 17.61 7.70
C GLU A 115 5.40 19.11 7.54
N TYR A 116 4.41 19.39 6.70
CA TYR A 116 3.82 20.70 6.55
C TYR A 116 2.82 20.94 7.68
N HIS A 117 3.13 21.85 8.62
CA HIS A 117 2.16 22.30 9.63
C HIS A 117 1.04 23.11 8.94
N PRO A 118 -0.17 22.55 8.77
CA PRO A 118 -1.19 23.12 7.89
C PRO A 118 -1.82 24.41 8.46
N ILE A 119 -1.67 24.65 9.77
CA ILE A 119 -2.20 25.83 10.45
C ILE A 119 -1.35 27.07 10.12
N ASP A 120 -0.02 26.92 10.07
CA ASP A 120 0.89 28.04 9.83
C ASP A 120 0.96 28.44 8.35
N THR A 121 0.80 27.48 7.45
CA THR A 121 0.77 27.74 6.01
C THR A 121 -0.55 28.35 5.58
N LYS A 122 -1.68 27.89 6.11
CA LYS A 122 -2.98 28.56 5.92
C LYS A 122 -2.94 30.00 6.43
N ARG A 123 -2.36 30.26 7.60
CA ARG A 123 -2.16 31.63 8.13
C ARG A 123 -1.26 32.48 7.23
N ARG A 124 -0.16 31.93 6.74
CA ARG A 124 0.78 32.65 5.87
C ARG A 124 0.20 32.94 4.48
N VAL A 125 -0.54 31.99 3.91
CA VAL A 125 -1.22 32.15 2.62
C VAL A 125 -2.39 33.12 2.75
N LEU A 126 -3.20 33.05 3.80
CA LEU A 126 -4.24 34.06 4.06
C LEU A 126 -3.67 35.46 4.29
N ALA A 127 -2.57 35.58 5.03
CA ALA A 127 -1.92 36.88 5.24
C ALA A 127 -1.36 37.45 3.93
N LYS A 128 -0.76 36.61 3.08
CA LYS A 128 -0.28 37.00 1.75
C LYS A 128 -1.42 37.33 0.79
N PHE A 129 -2.52 36.59 0.83
CA PHE A 129 -3.67 36.81 -0.03
C PHE A 129 -4.46 38.07 0.38
N ALA A 130 -4.64 38.31 1.68
CA ALA A 130 -5.27 39.52 2.20
C ALA A 130 -4.47 40.79 1.86
N SER A 131 -3.13 40.72 1.92
CA SER A 131 -2.26 41.83 1.52
C SER A 131 -2.22 42.02 -0.01
N HIS A 132 -2.36 40.95 -0.80
CA HIS A 132 -2.43 41.06 -2.26
C HIS A 132 -3.80 41.57 -2.76
N MET A 133 -4.90 41.14 -2.15
CA MET A 133 -6.24 41.67 -2.45
C MET A 133 -6.40 43.14 -2.05
N ALA A 134 -5.85 43.54 -0.90
CA ALA A 134 -5.85 44.95 -0.47
C ALA A 134 -5.03 45.86 -1.39
N SER A 135 -4.04 45.30 -2.11
CA SER A 135 -3.18 46.05 -3.02
C SER A 135 -3.70 46.13 -4.45
N LEU A 136 -4.48 45.15 -4.92
CA LEU A 136 -4.90 45.12 -6.33
C LEU A 136 -6.26 45.76 -6.58
N HIS A 137 -7.28 45.58 -5.73
CA HIS A 137 -8.64 46.05 -6.02
C HIS A 137 -9.34 46.58 -4.75
N PRO A 138 -9.45 47.91 -4.55
CA PRO A 138 -10.21 48.46 -3.41
C PRO A 138 -11.72 48.19 -3.49
N HIS A 139 -12.23 47.65 -4.60
CA HIS A 139 -13.65 47.41 -4.87
C HIS A 139 -13.92 46.00 -5.44
N SER A 140 -13.25 44.96 -4.94
CA SER A 140 -13.76 43.60 -5.21
C SER A 140 -15.05 43.43 -4.41
N THR A 141 -16.17 43.30 -5.12
CA THR A 141 -17.49 42.92 -4.58
C THR A 141 -17.39 41.56 -3.89
N GLY A 142 -16.90 41.56 -2.65
CA GLY A 142 -16.97 40.41 -1.77
C GLY A 142 -18.44 40.12 -1.53
N MET A 143 -18.84 38.86 -1.75
CA MET A 143 -20.14 38.35 -1.31
C MET A 143 -20.42 38.89 0.08
N THR A 144 -21.58 39.49 0.26
CA THR A 144 -21.91 40.09 1.55
C THR A 144 -21.89 39.00 2.63
N LEU A 145 -21.48 39.33 3.86
CA LEU A 145 -21.44 38.36 4.97
C LEU A 145 -22.77 37.59 5.10
N GLN A 146 -23.88 38.25 4.79
CA GLN A 146 -25.22 37.69 4.79
C GLN A 146 -25.45 36.65 3.67
N GLU A 147 -24.86 36.85 2.50
CA GLU A 147 -24.90 35.93 1.37
C GLU A 147 -24.07 34.67 1.64
N ALA A 148 -22.89 34.83 2.25
CA ALA A 148 -22.05 33.70 2.63
C ALA A 148 -22.74 32.76 3.65
N VAL A 149 -23.41 33.34 4.66
CA VAL A 149 -24.17 32.56 5.65
C VAL A 149 -25.35 31.82 5.01
N ARG A 150 -25.99 32.42 4.00
CA ARG A 150 -27.09 31.79 3.27
C ARG A 150 -26.61 30.59 2.46
N ILE A 151 -25.48 30.72 1.77
CA ILE A 151 -24.88 29.64 0.98
C ILE A 151 -24.45 28.48 1.89
N GLU A 152 -23.87 28.78 3.06
CA GLU A 152 -23.48 27.75 4.03
C GLU A 152 -24.70 26.95 4.53
N GLN A 153 -25.80 27.63 4.83
CA GLN A 153 -27.05 26.98 5.26
C GLN A 153 -27.65 26.11 4.15
N GLU A 154 -27.64 26.60 2.91
CA GLU A 154 -28.18 25.87 1.75
C GLU A 154 -27.34 24.64 1.41
N ALA A 155 -26.01 24.77 1.38
CA ALA A 155 -25.10 23.65 1.13
C ALA A 155 -25.21 22.58 2.22
N HIS A 156 -25.29 22.99 3.49
CA HIS A 156 -25.45 22.06 4.60
C HIS A 156 -26.78 21.29 4.54
N ALA A 157 -27.87 21.95 4.12
CA ALA A 157 -29.15 21.27 3.91
C ALA A 157 -29.10 20.26 2.76
N ALA A 158 -28.42 20.60 1.65
CA ALA A 158 -28.24 19.69 0.51
C ALA A 158 -27.39 18.46 0.88
N ASP A 159 -26.30 18.65 1.62
CA ASP A 159 -25.43 17.56 2.09
C ASP A 159 -26.15 16.64 3.06
N GLN A 160 -26.96 17.19 3.98
CA GLN A 160 -27.77 16.36 4.87
C GLN A 160 -28.78 15.51 4.10
N ARG A 161 -29.41 16.06 3.07
CA ARG A 161 -30.36 15.32 2.23
C ARG A 161 -29.67 14.19 1.47
N ARG A 162 -28.53 14.46 0.82
CA ARG A 162 -27.73 13.44 0.12
C ARG A 162 -27.31 12.31 1.07
N LYS A 163 -26.92 12.66 2.31
CA LYS A 163 -26.55 11.68 3.34
C LYS A 163 -27.74 10.82 3.78
N GLN A 164 -28.91 11.42 3.95
CA GLN A 164 -30.14 10.67 4.29
C GLN A 164 -30.56 9.74 3.16
N GLU A 165 -30.47 10.18 1.90
CA GLU A 165 -30.80 9.36 0.73
C GLU A 165 -29.83 8.16 0.59
N LEU A 166 -28.53 8.37 0.81
CA LEU A 166 -27.53 7.29 0.85
C LEU A 166 -27.77 6.33 2.02
N GLU A 167 -28.13 6.83 3.20
CA GLU A 167 -28.42 6.00 4.36
C GLU A 167 -29.73 5.20 4.18
N GLU A 168 -30.73 5.78 3.52
CA GLU A 168 -31.97 5.08 3.18
C GLU A 168 -31.72 4.02 2.11
N LYS A 169 -30.96 4.32 1.05
CA LYS A 169 -30.55 3.34 0.03
C LYS A 169 -29.76 2.19 0.66
N ARG A 170 -28.83 2.51 1.58
CA ARG A 170 -28.09 1.52 2.38
C ARG A 170 -29.01 0.69 3.27
N ARG A 171 -30.02 1.30 3.90
CA ARG A 171 -31.01 0.62 4.73
C ARG A 171 -31.90 -0.32 3.91
N ARG A 172 -32.30 0.09 2.70
CA ARG A 172 -33.08 -0.74 1.76
C ARG A 172 -32.28 -1.95 1.27
N GLN A 173 -31.00 -1.75 0.93
CA GLN A 173 -30.09 -2.84 0.53
C GLN A 173 -29.62 -3.72 1.70
N GLY A 174 -29.94 -3.36 2.95
CA GLY A 174 -29.61 -4.16 4.13
C GLY A 174 -28.12 -4.25 4.45
N TYR A 175 -27.27 -3.38 3.91
CA TYR A 175 -25.84 -3.42 4.23
C TYR A 175 -25.59 -3.01 5.69
N ILE A 176 -24.91 -3.88 6.44
CA ILE A 176 -24.47 -3.63 7.82
C ILE A 176 -23.18 -2.83 7.73
N ALA A 177 -23.07 -1.72 8.46
CA ALA A 177 -21.83 -0.98 8.53
C ALA A 177 -20.75 -1.85 9.20
N ASN A 178 -19.59 -1.98 8.54
CA ASN A 178 -18.47 -2.78 9.05
C ASN A 178 -18.07 -2.31 10.45
N GLY A 179 -18.31 -3.16 11.47
CA GLY A 179 -17.99 -2.89 12.87
C GLY A 179 -19.18 -2.88 13.84
N GLU A 180 -20.42 -2.90 13.33
CA GLU A 180 -21.62 -2.94 14.17
C GLU A 180 -21.95 -4.40 14.58
N ILE A 181 -21.70 -4.74 15.84
CA ILE A 181 -22.15 -6.02 16.40
C ILE A 181 -23.67 -5.89 16.59
N LEU A 182 -24.45 -6.36 15.62
CA LEU A 182 -25.92 -6.34 15.73
C LEU A 182 -26.35 -6.94 17.06
N THR A 183 -27.21 -6.20 17.75
CA THR A 183 -27.87 -6.70 18.95
C THR A 183 -28.69 -7.94 18.60
N LYS A 184 -28.93 -8.81 19.58
CA LYS A 184 -29.67 -10.08 19.36
C LYS A 184 -31.05 -9.83 18.74
N GLU A 185 -31.69 -8.73 19.12
CA GLU A 185 -33.01 -8.32 18.64
C GLU A 185 -32.97 -7.92 17.16
N GLU A 186 -31.98 -7.15 16.73
CA GLU A 186 -31.85 -6.74 15.33
C GLU A 186 -31.53 -7.92 14.41
N ARG A 187 -30.71 -8.87 14.90
CA ARG A 187 -30.41 -10.11 14.17
C ARG A 187 -31.66 -10.98 14.00
N GLU A 188 -32.45 -11.12 15.06
CA GLU A 188 -33.69 -11.87 15.03
C GLU A 188 -34.73 -11.18 14.12
N ALA A 189 -34.87 -9.86 14.20
CA ALA A 189 -35.75 -9.09 13.32
C ALA A 189 -35.39 -9.26 11.84
N ARG A 190 -34.09 -9.26 11.51
CA ARG A 190 -33.62 -9.47 10.13
C ARG A 190 -33.89 -10.90 9.64
N MET A 191 -33.67 -11.89 10.50
CA MET A 191 -33.99 -13.29 10.20
C MET A 191 -35.50 -13.50 10.02
N TRP A 192 -36.33 -12.84 10.85
CA TRP A 192 -37.78 -12.85 10.71
C TRP A 192 -38.27 -12.14 9.46
N ALA A 193 -37.64 -11.03 9.07
CA ALA A 193 -37.94 -10.34 7.81
C ALA A 193 -37.64 -11.23 6.61
N PHE A 194 -36.47 -11.90 6.60
CA PHE A 194 -36.09 -12.85 5.55
C PHE A 194 -37.06 -14.04 5.44
N MET A 195 -37.44 -14.63 6.57
CA MET A 195 -38.35 -15.80 6.59
C MET A 195 -39.78 -15.46 6.14
N ASN A 196 -40.20 -14.20 6.25
CA ASN A 196 -41.53 -13.73 5.83
C ASN A 196 -41.51 -12.92 4.53
N TYR A 197 -40.34 -12.73 3.93
CA TYR A 197 -40.23 -11.97 2.69
C TYR A 197 -40.84 -12.76 1.55
N LYS A 198 -41.82 -12.17 0.88
CA LYS A 198 -42.33 -12.64 -0.40
C LYS A 198 -41.66 -11.78 -1.47
N PRO A 199 -40.77 -12.33 -2.31
CA PRO A 199 -40.22 -11.59 -3.43
C PRO A 199 -41.37 -10.98 -4.23
N THR A 200 -41.39 -9.65 -4.31
CA THR A 200 -42.28 -8.92 -5.21
C THR A 200 -41.58 -8.76 -6.56
N ASP A 201 -42.32 -8.69 -7.67
CA ASP A 201 -41.77 -8.60 -9.05
C ASP A 201 -40.69 -7.51 -9.25
N SER A 202 -40.62 -6.51 -8.38
CA SER A 202 -39.55 -5.49 -8.36
C SER A 202 -38.16 -5.99 -7.93
N ASP A 203 -38.05 -7.20 -7.40
CA ASP A 203 -36.80 -7.82 -6.90
C ASP A 203 -36.18 -8.80 -7.90
N LEU A 204 -36.78 -8.90 -9.10
CA LEU A 204 -36.43 -9.84 -10.18
C LEU A 204 -35.99 -9.09 -11.46
N GLU A 205 -35.88 -7.76 -11.41
CA GLU A 205 -35.78 -6.88 -12.58
C GLU A 205 -34.50 -6.03 -12.59
N ASP A 206 -33.34 -6.59 -12.21
CA ASP A 206 -32.05 -5.88 -12.36
C ASP A 206 -30.78 -6.80 -12.35
N ASP A 207 -30.90 -8.06 -12.79
CA ASP A 207 -29.76 -8.98 -12.94
C ASP A 207 -29.45 -9.29 -14.43
N GLU A 208 -29.97 -8.48 -15.36
CA GLU A 208 -29.75 -8.62 -16.80
C GLU A 208 -29.35 -7.27 -17.40
N ASP A 209 -28.07 -6.88 -17.25
CA ASP A 209 -27.30 -6.02 -18.17
C ASP A 209 -26.04 -5.54 -17.42
N ASP A 210 -24.91 -6.25 -17.55
CA ASP A 210 -23.53 -5.75 -17.32
C ASP A 210 -22.48 -6.84 -17.64
N GLU A 211 -22.59 -7.53 -18.79
CA GLU A 211 -21.64 -8.60 -19.15
C GLU A 211 -20.76 -8.35 -20.40
N ASP A 212 -20.77 -7.17 -21.04
CA ASP A 212 -20.03 -6.99 -22.31
C ASP A 212 -19.18 -5.70 -22.45
N ASP A 213 -19.10 -4.80 -21.47
CA ASP A 213 -18.32 -3.55 -21.61
C ASP A 213 -16.91 -3.58 -20.97
N ASP A 214 -16.53 -4.69 -20.34
CA ASP A 214 -15.24 -4.85 -19.62
C ASP A 214 -14.29 -5.84 -20.31
N ASP A 215 -14.19 -5.85 -21.64
CA ASP A 215 -13.08 -6.55 -22.29
C ASP A 215 -11.82 -5.65 -22.29
N PRO A 216 -10.81 -5.89 -21.44
CA PRO A 216 -9.59 -5.10 -21.44
C PRO A 216 -8.76 -5.28 -22.73
N SER A 217 -9.13 -6.24 -23.59
CA SER A 217 -8.46 -6.47 -24.86
C SER A 217 -8.79 -5.42 -25.91
N THR A 218 -9.98 -4.80 -25.86
CA THR A 218 -10.39 -3.72 -26.78
C THR A 218 -9.82 -2.36 -26.37
N TRP A 219 -9.39 -2.19 -25.11
CA TRP A 219 -8.74 -0.96 -24.63
C TRP A 219 -7.38 -0.67 -25.30
N PHE A 220 -6.84 -1.66 -26.01
CA PHE A 220 -5.58 -1.57 -26.74
C PHE A 220 -5.74 -1.77 -28.25
N GLU A 221 -6.96 -1.68 -28.80
CA GLU A 221 -7.15 -1.60 -30.24
C GLU A 221 -6.56 -0.26 -30.75
N ASP A 222 -5.34 -0.35 -31.25
CA ASP A 222 -4.57 0.75 -31.82
C ASP A 222 -5.17 1.11 -33.18
N ASP A 223 -5.68 2.33 -33.33
CA ASP A 223 -6.10 2.88 -34.62
C ASP A 223 -4.88 3.29 -35.47
N GLN A 224 -3.66 3.20 -34.92
CA GLN A 224 -2.39 3.44 -35.60
C GLN A 224 -1.62 2.13 -35.78
N ASP A 225 -1.69 1.55 -36.99
CA ASP A 225 -0.97 0.32 -37.40
C ASP A 225 0.56 0.51 -37.51
N ASP A 226 1.14 1.50 -36.81
CA ASP A 226 2.57 1.82 -36.80
C ASP A 226 3.31 1.26 -35.56
N GLY A 227 2.57 0.69 -34.60
CA GLY A 227 3.10 0.04 -33.41
C GLY A 227 3.77 0.99 -32.42
N ARG A 228 3.52 2.30 -32.50
CA ARG A 228 4.13 3.32 -31.62
C ARG A 228 3.06 3.97 -30.74
N LYS A 229 2.81 3.33 -29.59
CA LYS A 229 1.87 3.81 -28.57
C LYS A 229 2.25 5.19 -28.00
N GLY A 230 1.49 6.23 -28.36
CA GLY A 230 1.20 7.38 -27.49
C GLY A 230 2.31 8.40 -27.21
N GLN A 231 3.43 8.40 -27.94
CA GLN A 231 4.41 9.50 -27.91
C GLN A 231 5.04 9.70 -29.29
N ASP A 232 5.16 10.95 -29.74
CA ASP A 232 5.88 11.31 -30.96
C ASP A 232 7.39 11.12 -30.70
N ILE A 233 7.92 9.94 -31.06
CA ILE A 233 9.35 9.64 -30.94
C ILE A 233 10.07 10.39 -32.06
N VAL A 234 10.52 11.60 -31.75
CA VAL A 234 11.49 12.32 -32.58
C VAL A 234 12.81 11.56 -32.48
N GLU A 235 13.21 10.90 -33.56
CA GLU A 235 14.52 10.27 -33.66
C GLU A 235 15.59 11.37 -33.50
N PRO A 236 16.51 11.25 -32.52
CA PRO A 236 17.58 12.22 -32.37
C PRO A 236 18.45 12.18 -33.62
N ASP A 237 18.78 13.37 -34.11
CA ASP A 237 19.74 13.62 -35.16
C ASP A 237 21.08 12.92 -34.87
N GLU A 238 21.70 12.35 -35.90
CA GLU A 238 22.96 11.57 -35.80
C GLU A 238 24.18 12.43 -35.39
N GLU A 239 23.99 13.68 -34.96
CA GLU A 239 25.05 14.64 -34.70
C GLU A 239 25.42 14.76 -33.21
N ASP A 240 26.59 14.19 -32.89
CA ASP A 240 27.55 14.62 -31.87
C ASP A 240 27.12 14.57 -30.38
N PHE A 241 27.09 13.35 -29.81
CA PHE A 241 26.91 13.10 -28.37
C PHE A 241 28.04 13.64 -27.46
N SER A 242 29.06 14.29 -28.04
CA SER A 242 30.23 14.84 -27.33
C SER A 242 29.88 15.87 -26.25
N ASN A 243 28.69 16.49 -26.32
CA ASN A 243 28.25 17.51 -25.35
C ASN A 243 27.39 16.99 -24.20
N ILE A 244 26.88 15.75 -24.26
CA ILE A 244 25.87 15.25 -23.29
C ILE A 244 26.53 14.67 -22.04
N ILE A 245 27.74 14.11 -22.14
CA ILE A 245 28.48 13.57 -20.99
C ILE A 245 29.83 14.28 -20.88
N ARG A 246 29.92 15.29 -20.00
CA ARG A 246 31.20 15.90 -19.61
C ARG A 246 31.81 15.08 -18.47
N ILE A 247 32.89 14.36 -18.75
CA ILE A 247 33.66 13.65 -17.73
C ILE A 247 34.57 14.66 -17.02
N ASP A 248 34.40 14.82 -15.71
CA ASP A 248 35.30 15.61 -14.89
C ASP A 248 36.62 14.83 -14.68
N GLU A 249 37.63 15.15 -15.49
CA GLU A 249 38.93 14.49 -15.51
C GLU A 249 39.67 14.53 -14.15
N SER A 250 39.28 15.45 -13.26
CA SER A 250 39.86 15.56 -11.91
C SER A 250 39.46 14.41 -10.97
N ARG A 251 38.40 13.67 -11.32
CA ARG A 251 37.86 12.56 -10.52
C ARG A 251 38.21 11.17 -11.05
N ILE A 252 38.96 11.08 -12.15
CA ILE A 252 39.37 9.81 -12.74
C ILE A 252 40.55 9.24 -11.92
N PRO A 253 40.42 8.05 -11.30
CA PRO A 253 41.53 7.45 -10.55
C PRO A 253 42.69 7.07 -11.48
N PHE A 254 43.93 7.25 -10.99
CA PHE A 254 45.21 6.98 -11.69
C PHE A 254 45.41 5.53 -12.17
N SER A 255 44.44 4.64 -11.97
CA SER A 255 44.52 3.22 -12.36
C SER A 255 44.14 2.95 -13.81
N ILE A 256 43.70 3.96 -14.57
CA ILE A 256 43.37 3.82 -15.99
C ILE A 256 44.59 4.26 -16.82
N PRO A 257 45.20 3.38 -17.62
CA PRO A 257 46.32 3.76 -18.49
C PRO A 257 45.83 4.79 -19.51
N ARG A 258 46.53 5.92 -19.60
CA ARG A 258 46.35 6.90 -20.68
C ARG A 258 47.21 6.43 -21.84
N GLU A 259 46.60 6.18 -22.99
CA GLU A 259 47.34 5.99 -24.23
C GLU A 259 47.83 7.36 -24.69
N ASP A 260 49.15 7.50 -24.86
CA ASP A 260 49.80 8.67 -25.48
C ASP A 260 49.65 8.64 -27.01
#